data_AF-A0AAV5Q935-F1
#
_entry.id   AF-A0AAV5Q935-F1
#
_cell.length_a   1.000
_cell.length_b   1.000
_cell.length_c   1.000
_cell.angle_alpha   90.00
_cell.angle_beta   90.00
_cell.angle_gamma   90.00
#
_symmetry.space_group_name_H-M   'P 1'
#
loop_
_entity.id
_entity.type
_entity.pdbx_description
1 polymer ?
#
loop_
_entity_poly.entity_id
_entity_poly.type
_entity_poly.pdbx_seq_one_letter_code
_entity_poly.pdbx_strand_id
1 'polypeptide(L)'
;MLFKVPDITTTTPTGETIPPVIDLNKGSAATQARRKVACRPNKSPLNWESHKRSTNQRPVPIPIHITLDELAKHKNPGDYWIALGRKIYNITDYIDYHPGGAKILLAYCGKDATDAFMKYHRWVNADRMLDACFLGFLVG
;
A
#
# COMPACT_ATOMS: atom_id res chain seq x y z
N MET A 1 -9.62 68.39 42.66
CA MET A 1 -9.14 68.82 41.33
C MET A 1 -8.59 67.60 40.63
N LEU A 2 -9.23 67.28 39.50
CA LEU A 2 -9.13 66.04 38.74
C LEU A 2 -8.19 66.32 37.56
N PHE A 3 -7.04 65.64 37.49
CA PHE A 3 -6.27 65.57 36.25
C PHE A 3 -5.82 64.13 36.04
N LYS A 4 -6.60 63.45 35.20
CA LYS A 4 -6.29 62.18 34.57
C LYS A 4 -5.48 62.52 33.31
N VAL A 5 -4.31 61.90 33.14
CA VAL A 5 -3.56 61.92 31.87
C VAL A 5 -3.27 60.48 31.43
N PRO A 6 -3.21 60.22 30.11
CA PRO A 6 -3.54 58.91 29.52
C PRO A 6 -2.34 58.00 29.25
N ASP A 7 -2.65 56.69 29.17
CA ASP A 7 -1.77 55.61 28.71
C ASP A 7 -1.63 55.65 27.18
N ILE A 8 -0.39 55.68 26.68
CA ILE A 8 -0.10 55.32 25.29
C ILE A 8 1.05 54.31 25.25
N THR A 9 0.71 53.16 24.70
CA THR A 9 1.56 52.02 24.39
C THR A 9 2.38 52.28 23.13
N THR A 10 3.54 51.61 23.03
CA THR A 10 4.33 51.30 21.81
C THR A 10 5.69 52.01 21.71
N THR A 11 6.77 51.22 21.87
CA THR A 11 7.90 51.02 20.93
C THR A 11 9.24 50.82 21.67
N THR A 12 9.68 49.56 21.77
CA THR A 12 11.11 49.18 21.85
C THR A 12 11.75 49.45 20.48
N PRO A 13 13.04 49.88 20.36
CA PRO A 13 14.13 48.88 20.40
C PRO A 13 15.52 49.42 20.80
N THR A 14 16.25 48.73 21.68
CA THR A 14 17.74 48.66 21.59
C THR A 14 18.27 47.51 22.43
N GLY A 15 19.16 46.69 21.87
CA GLY A 15 20.03 45.78 22.64
C GLY A 15 20.11 44.36 22.10
N GLU A 16 21.07 44.12 21.21
CA GLU A 16 21.55 42.83 20.72
C GLU A 16 21.69 41.73 21.78
N THR A 17 21.39 40.48 21.41
CA THR A 17 21.91 39.28 22.09
C THR A 17 22.29 38.23 21.06
N ILE A 18 23.54 37.79 21.16
CA ILE A 18 24.31 36.90 20.28
C ILE A 18 23.81 35.44 20.43
N PRO A 19 23.75 34.63 19.36
CA PRO A 19 23.34 33.22 19.45
C PRO A 19 24.44 32.32 20.06
N PRO A 20 24.08 31.23 20.76
CA PRO A 20 25.07 30.32 21.33
C PRO A 20 25.76 29.47 20.26
N VAL A 21 27.08 29.33 20.48
CA VAL A 21 28.06 28.61 19.67
C VAL A 21 27.74 27.11 19.53
N ILE A 22 27.97 26.59 18.33
CA ILE A 22 27.87 25.17 17.98
C ILE A 22 29.20 24.45 18.29
N ASP A 23 29.12 23.41 19.11
CA ASP A 23 30.27 22.54 19.42
C ASP A 23 30.46 21.50 18.30
N LEU A 24 31.67 21.43 17.76
CA LEU A 24 32.07 20.57 16.65
C LEU A 24 32.74 19.29 17.18
N ASN A 25 32.38 18.17 16.56
CA ASN A 25 33.19 16.95 16.34
C ASN A 25 32.96 15.72 17.26
N LYS A 26 32.12 14.79 16.77
CA LYS A 26 32.49 13.36 16.66
C LYS A 26 31.97 12.82 15.32
N GLY A 27 32.91 12.39 14.48
CA GLY A 27 32.65 11.92 13.12
C GLY A 27 32.06 10.51 13.01
N SER A 28 31.46 10.31 11.84
CA SER A 28 31.44 9.09 11.01
C SER A 28 30.82 7.81 11.58
N ALA A 29 29.55 7.60 11.24
CA ALA A 29 29.08 6.39 10.54
C ALA A 29 27.57 6.53 10.28
N ALA A 30 27.20 7.22 9.20
CA ALA A 30 25.82 7.19 8.70
C ALA A 30 25.55 5.81 8.08
N THR A 31 25.29 4.81 8.92
CA THR A 31 24.51 3.66 8.48
C THR A 31 23.11 4.17 8.23
N GLN A 32 22.75 4.39 6.96
CA GLN A 32 21.36 4.59 6.57
C GLN A 32 20.60 3.33 6.99
N ALA A 33 20.02 3.36 8.19
CA ALA A 33 19.14 2.31 8.66
C ALA A 33 18.02 2.19 7.62
N ARG A 34 17.94 1.03 6.97
CA ARG A 34 16.88 0.71 6.00
C ARG A 34 15.57 1.22 6.58
N ARG A 35 14.96 2.21 5.92
CA ARG A 35 13.59 2.65 6.20
C ARG A 35 12.72 1.42 6.01
N LYS A 36 12.42 0.72 7.12
CA LYS A 36 11.47 -0.38 7.11
C LYS A 36 10.15 0.24 6.67
N VAL A 37 9.70 -0.10 5.47
CA VAL A 37 8.32 0.15 5.06
C VAL A 37 7.49 -0.65 6.05
N ALA A 38 7.01 0.02 7.10
CA ALA A 38 6.15 -0.62 8.08
C ALA A 38 4.88 -1.01 7.34
N CYS A 39 4.57 -2.30 7.34
CA CYS A 39 3.24 -2.74 6.93
C CYS A 39 2.22 -1.97 7.78
N ARG A 40 1.14 -1.50 7.13
CA ARG A 40 0.06 -0.81 7.85
C ARG A 40 -0.42 -1.71 9.02
N PRO A 41 -0.81 -1.13 10.17
CA PRO A 41 -1.34 -1.92 11.27
C PRO A 41 -2.49 -2.82 10.77
N ASN A 42 -2.45 -4.10 11.15
CA ASN A 42 -3.39 -5.16 10.73
C ASN A 42 -3.32 -5.60 9.25
N LYS A 43 -2.27 -5.26 8.49
CA LYS A 43 -2.08 -5.72 7.10
C LYS A 43 -0.77 -6.51 6.93
N SER A 44 -0.60 -7.51 7.80
CA SER A 44 0.51 -8.49 7.76
C SER A 44 0.10 -9.72 6.92
N PRO A 45 1.06 -10.46 6.32
CA PRO A 45 0.79 -11.75 5.68
C PRO A 45 0.04 -12.75 6.57
N LEU A 46 0.31 -12.74 7.88
CA LEU A 46 -0.42 -13.56 8.86
C LEU A 46 -1.89 -13.12 9.00
N ASN A 47 -2.14 -11.83 8.89
CA ASN A 47 -3.50 -11.28 8.94
C ASN A 47 -4.27 -11.62 7.66
N TRP A 48 -3.59 -11.74 6.52
CA TRP A 48 -4.16 -12.29 5.31
C TRP A 48 -4.57 -13.76 5.48
N GLU A 49 -3.79 -14.59 6.16
CA GLU A 49 -4.16 -15.99 6.43
C GLU A 49 -5.38 -16.15 7.33
N SER A 50 -5.60 -15.23 8.27
CA SER A 50 -6.85 -15.15 9.04
C SER A 50 -8.00 -14.64 8.16
N HIS A 51 -7.77 -13.60 7.34
CA HIS A 51 -8.79 -13.04 6.44
C HIS A 51 -9.22 -14.03 5.36
N LYS A 52 -8.31 -14.84 4.82
CA LYS A 52 -8.62 -15.94 3.88
C LYS A 52 -9.61 -16.95 4.48
N ARG A 53 -9.47 -17.24 5.77
CA ARG A 53 -10.36 -18.17 6.47
C ARG A 53 -11.73 -17.55 6.78
N SER A 54 -11.81 -16.23 6.90
CA SER A 54 -13.06 -15.51 7.16
C SER A 54 -13.76 -14.99 5.90
N THR A 55 -13.04 -14.86 4.78
CA THR A 55 -13.63 -14.31 3.56
C THR A 55 -14.58 -15.32 2.94
N ASN A 56 -15.78 -14.86 2.58
CA ASN A 56 -16.82 -15.67 1.93
C ASN A 56 -16.51 -15.93 0.45
N GLN A 57 -15.26 -15.77 0.02
CA GLN A 57 -14.82 -16.22 -1.30
C GLN A 57 -14.82 -17.75 -1.28
N ARG A 58 -15.96 -18.31 -1.66
CA ARG A 58 -16.12 -19.75 -1.78
C ARG A 58 -15.28 -20.17 -2.98
N PRO A 59 -14.39 -21.16 -2.84
CA PRO A 59 -13.76 -21.76 -4.00
C PRO A 59 -14.89 -22.19 -4.94
N VAL A 60 -14.85 -21.72 -6.18
CA VAL A 60 -15.89 -22.07 -7.13
C VAL A 60 -15.82 -23.60 -7.34
N PRO A 61 -16.94 -24.32 -7.20
CA PRO A 61 -16.93 -25.78 -7.28
C PRO A 61 -16.52 -26.29 -8.67
N ILE A 62 -16.60 -25.42 -9.69
CA ILE A 62 -16.19 -25.69 -11.06
C ILE A 62 -15.38 -24.48 -11.54
N PRO A 63 -14.11 -24.67 -11.94
CA PRO A 63 -13.31 -23.57 -12.49
C PRO A 63 -13.93 -23.08 -13.79
N ILE A 64 -14.24 -21.79 -13.84
CA ILE A 64 -14.87 -21.17 -15.01
C ILE A 64 -13.81 -20.76 -16.05
N HIS A 65 -14.19 -20.83 -17.32
CA HIS A 65 -13.38 -20.29 -18.42
C HIS A 65 -13.80 -18.85 -18.66
N ILE A 66 -12.85 -17.92 -18.55
CA ILE A 66 -13.11 -16.48 -18.66
C ILE A 66 -12.22 -15.95 -19.79
N THR A 67 -12.77 -15.07 -20.63
CA THR A 67 -12.03 -14.44 -21.72
C THR A 67 -11.33 -13.15 -21.28
N LEU A 68 -10.36 -12.69 -22.07
CA LEU A 68 -9.71 -11.40 -21.82
C LEU A 68 -10.71 -10.21 -21.85
N ASP A 69 -11.74 -10.28 -22.69
CA ASP A 69 -12.80 -9.27 -22.74
C ASP A 69 -13.57 -9.20 -21.43
N GLU A 70 -13.94 -10.36 -20.88
CA GLU A 70 -14.66 -10.42 -19.61
C GLU A 70 -13.77 -9.93 -18.47
N LEU A 71 -12.51 -10.37 -18.42
CA LEU A 71 -11.54 -9.89 -17.44
C LEU A 71 -11.43 -8.36 -17.43
N ALA A 72 -11.39 -7.72 -18.61
CA ALA A 72 -11.26 -6.27 -18.74
C ALA A 72 -12.44 -5.47 -18.15
N LYS A 73 -13.61 -6.10 -17.96
CA LYS A 73 -14.79 -5.49 -17.31
C LYS A 73 -14.63 -5.40 -15.79
N HIS A 74 -13.83 -6.27 -15.19
CA HIS A 74 -13.60 -6.36 -13.74
C HIS A 74 -12.45 -5.47 -13.27
N LYS A 75 -12.64 -4.15 -13.45
CA LYS A 75 -11.72 -3.08 -13.01
C LYS A 75 -12.39 -2.07 -12.06
N ASN A 76 -13.57 -2.38 -11.56
CA ASN A 76 -14.41 -1.47 -10.78
C ASN A 76 -14.07 -1.55 -9.29
N PRO A 77 -14.35 -0.48 -8.51
CA PRO A 77 -14.13 -0.51 -7.06
C PRO A 77 -15.01 -1.56 -6.39
N GLY A 78 -14.37 -2.63 -5.89
CA GLY A 78 -15.05 -3.77 -5.27
C GLY A 78 -15.01 -5.06 -6.12
N ASP A 79 -14.67 -4.93 -7.41
CA ASP A 79 -14.58 -6.05 -8.34
C ASP A 79 -13.26 -5.95 -9.13
N TYR A 80 -12.20 -6.43 -8.48
CA TYR A 80 -10.85 -6.37 -9.01
C TYR A 80 -10.34 -7.77 -9.34
N TRP A 81 -10.26 -8.06 -10.64
CA TRP A 81 -9.74 -9.33 -11.10
C TRP A 81 -8.40 -9.14 -11.80
N ILE A 82 -7.57 -10.17 -11.71
CA ILE A 82 -6.25 -10.18 -12.33
C ILE A 82 -5.99 -11.56 -12.93
N ALA A 83 -5.35 -11.60 -14.09
CA ALA A 83 -4.85 -12.84 -14.66
C ALA A 83 -3.36 -13.01 -14.32
N LEU A 84 -3.00 -14.20 -13.85
CA LEU A 84 -1.65 -14.62 -13.56
C LEU A 84 -1.46 -16.05 -14.08
N GLY A 85 -0.56 -16.25 -15.03
CA GLY A 85 -0.17 -17.58 -15.53
C GLY A 85 -1.34 -18.37 -16.11
N ARG A 86 -2.23 -17.73 -16.86
CA ARG A 86 -3.49 -18.29 -17.39
C ARG A 86 -4.54 -18.66 -16.33
N LYS A 87 -4.36 -18.24 -15.09
CA LYS A 87 -5.34 -18.37 -14.00
C LYS A 87 -5.88 -17.00 -13.65
N ILE A 88 -7.15 -16.93 -13.25
CA ILE A 88 -7.81 -15.68 -12.87
C ILE A 88 -8.15 -15.71 -11.39
N TYR A 89 -7.82 -14.60 -10.74
CA TYR A 89 -7.99 -14.44 -9.31
C TYR A 89 -8.78 -13.17 -8.99
N ASN A 90 -9.72 -13.26 -8.06
CA ASN A 90 -10.40 -12.12 -7.47
C ASN A 90 -9.56 -11.54 -6.33
N ILE A 91 -8.87 -10.44 -6.59
CA ILE A 91 -7.97 -9.81 -5.63
C ILE A 91 -8.64 -8.70 -4.81
N THR A 92 -9.96 -8.51 -4.89
CA THR A 92 -10.67 -7.44 -4.17
C THR A 92 -10.28 -7.36 -2.70
N ASP A 93 -10.36 -8.48 -1.99
CA ASP A 93 -9.98 -8.58 -0.57
C ASP A 93 -8.46 -8.53 -0.35
N TYR A 94 -7.66 -8.92 -1.35
CA TYR A 94 -6.21 -9.06 -1.24
C TYR A 94 -5.44 -7.75 -1.45
N ILE A 95 -6.00 -6.79 -2.19
CA ILE A 95 -5.33 -5.54 -2.60
C ILE A 95 -4.66 -4.81 -1.43
N ASP A 96 -5.31 -4.85 -0.28
CA ASP A 96 -4.88 -4.17 0.93
C ASP A 96 -3.80 -4.92 1.72
N TYR A 97 -3.69 -6.24 1.53
CA TYR A 97 -2.71 -7.11 2.18
C TYR A 97 -1.45 -7.31 1.33
N HIS A 98 -1.44 -6.79 0.11
CA HIS A 98 -0.31 -6.88 -0.79
C HIS A 98 0.90 -6.09 -0.25
N PRO A 99 2.07 -6.71 -0.03
CA PRO A 99 3.25 -6.05 0.54
C PRO A 99 3.82 -4.94 -0.35
N GLY A 100 3.61 -5.01 -1.67
CA GLY A 100 3.95 -3.93 -2.62
C GLY A 100 2.95 -2.77 -2.62
N GLY A 101 1.86 -2.89 -1.87
CA GLY A 101 0.79 -1.90 -1.77
C GLY A 101 -0.30 -2.06 -2.85
N ALA A 102 -1.46 -1.46 -2.56
CA ALA A 102 -2.66 -1.54 -3.37
C ALA A 102 -2.53 -0.91 -4.77
N LYS A 103 -1.79 0.21 -4.88
CA LYS A 103 -1.69 1.01 -6.11
C LYS A 103 -1.15 0.22 -7.30
N ILE A 104 -0.20 -0.68 -7.05
CA ILE A 104 0.41 -1.50 -8.10
C ILE A 104 -0.62 -2.50 -8.63
N LEU A 105 -1.34 -3.19 -7.74
CA LEU A 105 -2.39 -4.13 -8.15
C LEU A 105 -3.53 -3.43 -8.92
N LEU A 106 -3.96 -2.26 -8.47
CA LEU A 106 -4.99 -1.46 -9.15
C LEU A 106 -4.63 -1.10 -10.59
N ALA A 107 -3.35 -0.86 -10.88
CA ALA A 107 -2.89 -0.56 -12.25
C ALA A 107 -2.98 -1.75 -13.22
N TYR A 108 -2.95 -2.97 -12.68
CA TYR A 108 -3.04 -4.23 -13.44
C TYR A 108 -4.41 -4.90 -13.33
N CYS A 109 -5.39 -4.26 -12.69
CA CYS A 109 -6.75 -4.80 -12.63
C CYS A 109 -7.37 -4.89 -14.04
N GLY A 110 -8.05 -6.00 -14.30
CA GLY A 110 -8.65 -6.32 -15.58
C GLY A 110 -7.65 -6.66 -16.69
N LYS A 111 -6.41 -7.01 -16.34
CA LYS A 111 -5.34 -7.33 -17.29
C LYS A 111 -4.57 -8.58 -16.86
N ASP A 112 -3.78 -9.12 -17.79
CA ASP A 112 -2.75 -10.09 -17.45
C ASP A 112 -1.55 -9.38 -16.82
N ALA A 113 -1.21 -9.79 -15.61
CA ALA A 113 -0.09 -9.26 -14.84
C ALA A 113 1.03 -10.29 -14.71
N THR A 114 1.04 -11.33 -15.54
CA THR A 114 1.99 -12.44 -15.46
C THR A 114 3.42 -11.95 -15.63
N ASP A 115 3.67 -11.09 -16.63
CA ASP A 115 5.01 -10.52 -16.86
C ASP A 115 5.51 -9.71 -15.65
N ALA A 116 4.67 -8.80 -15.15
CA ALA A 116 4.99 -7.99 -13.98
C ALA A 116 5.23 -8.86 -12.74
N PHE A 117 4.42 -9.90 -12.54
CA PHE A 117 4.59 -10.84 -11.43
C PHE A 117 5.90 -11.62 -11.57
N MET A 118 6.23 -12.14 -12.75
CA MET A 118 7.48 -12.86 -12.99
C MET A 118 8.69 -11.97 -12.80
N LYS A 119 8.61 -10.69 -13.17
CA LYS A 119 9.72 -9.74 -13.00
C LYS A 119 10.07 -9.48 -11.54
N TYR A 120 9.08 -9.28 -10.68
CA TYR A 120 9.31 -8.86 -9.28
C TYR A 120 9.16 -10.00 -8.26
N HIS A 121 8.39 -11.04 -8.58
CA HIS A 121 7.94 -12.06 -7.65
C HIS A 121 8.10 -13.49 -8.18
N ARG A 122 9.07 -13.77 -9.08
CA ARG A 122 9.34 -15.12 -9.63
C ARG A 122 9.47 -16.25 -8.60
N TRP A 123 9.85 -15.93 -7.37
CA TRP A 123 10.06 -16.90 -6.28
C TRP A 123 8.84 -17.06 -5.36
N VAL A 124 7.79 -16.25 -5.57
CA VAL A 124 6.58 -16.26 -4.74
C VAL A 124 5.57 -17.23 -5.34
N ASN A 125 5.02 -18.11 -4.49
CA ASN A 125 3.93 -18.99 -4.90
C ASN A 125 2.58 -18.25 -4.82
N ALA A 126 2.19 -17.57 -5.89
CA ALA A 126 0.90 -16.87 -5.99
C ALA A 126 -0.29 -17.82 -5.78
N ASP A 127 -0.19 -19.06 -6.25
CA ASP A 127 -1.25 -20.05 -6.17
C ASP A 127 -1.63 -20.33 -4.71
N ARG A 128 -0.63 -20.58 -3.86
CA ARG A 128 -0.86 -20.80 -2.42
C ARG A 128 -1.36 -19.55 -1.70
N MET A 129 -0.95 -18.37 -2.15
CA MET A 129 -1.38 -17.11 -1.54
C MET A 129 -2.82 -16.76 -1.89
N LEU A 130 -3.23 -17.05 -3.12
CA LEU A 130 -4.51 -16.66 -3.72
C LEU A 130 -5.46 -17.84 -3.96
N ASP A 131 -5.19 -18.99 -3.36
CA ASP A 131 -6.02 -20.21 -3.48
C ASP A 131 -7.50 -19.94 -3.21
N ALA A 132 -7.80 -19.22 -2.12
CA ALA A 132 -9.17 -18.82 -1.76
C ALA A 132 -9.82 -17.85 -2.76
N CYS A 133 -9.02 -17.20 -3.61
CA CYS A 133 -9.44 -16.17 -4.56
C CYS A 133 -9.52 -16.70 -6.00
N PHE A 134 -9.28 -17.99 -6.21
CA PHE A 134 -9.23 -18.58 -7.55
C PHE A 134 -10.63 -18.70 -8.15
N LEU A 135 -10.80 -18.15 -9.35
CA LEU A 135 -12.04 -18.20 -10.12
C LEU A 135 -11.96 -19.24 -11.24
N GLY A 136 -10.84 -19.32 -11.95
CA GLY A 136 -10.76 -20.24 -13.08
C GLY A 136 -9.63 -19.93 -14.04
N PHE A 137 -9.79 -20.37 -15.28
CA PHE A 137 -8.76 -20.29 -16.30
C PHE A 137 -9.07 -19.21 -17.34
N LEU A 138 -8.04 -18.47 -17.73
CA LEU A 138 -8.11 -17.54 -18.84
C LEU A 138 -8.12 -18.31 -20.16
N VAL A 139 -9.14 -18.07 -20.98
CA VAL A 139 -9.28 -18.64 -22.33
C VAL A 139 -9.17 -17.51 -23.34
N GLY A 140 -8.21 -17.64 -24.25
CA GLY A 140 -7.89 -16.65 -25.27
C GLY A 140 -6.68 -17.08 -26.08
#